data_AF-A0A7S0IV12-F1
#
_entry.id   AF-A0A7S0IV12-F1
#
_cell.length_a   1.000
_cell.length_b   1.000
_cell.length_c   1.000
_cell.angle_alpha   90.00
_cell.angle_beta   90.00
_cell.angle_gamma   90.00
#
_symmetry.space_group_name_H-M   'P 1'
#
loop_
_entity.id
_entity.type
_entity.pdbx_description
1 polymer ?
#
loop_
_entity_poly.entity_id
_entity_poly.type
_entity_poly.pdbx_seq_one_letter_code
_entity_poly.pdbx_strand_id
1 'polypeptide(L)'
;GWSVVSTCIPNGGNKSAAQTPPSPALLHVVGSTIGDQVCKTGPPTPFSRTRKNVLIVGDSVSIGYTPFVAAEMDAVALVQHSPWGGDGGAEETLYGIRCIDNLIRAPDGTPLSPDVLMFNWGLHNSLSGNCTPPCIPGQSGPPAEYLPNLEKIVEFLQAAPALK
;
A
#
# COMPACT_ATOMS: atom_id res chain seq x y z
N GLY A 1 12.93 19.95 7.67
CA GLY A 1 13.32 19.45 6.34
C GLY A 1 13.32 17.94 6.40
N TRP A 2 12.72 17.26 5.43
CA TRP A 2 12.68 15.80 5.36
C TRP A 2 13.95 15.29 4.66
N SER A 3 14.49 14.16 5.10
CA SER A 3 15.54 13.46 4.37
C SER A 3 15.23 11.97 4.33
N VAL A 4 15.08 11.47 3.11
CA VAL A 4 15.14 10.03 2.79
C VAL A 4 16.53 9.79 2.22
N VAL A 5 17.31 8.93 2.87
CA VAL A 5 18.63 8.54 2.39
C VAL A 5 18.48 7.23 1.62
N SER A 6 18.41 7.31 0.29
CA SER A 6 18.49 6.15 -0.59
C SER A 6 19.96 5.96 -0.99
N THR A 7 20.55 4.80 -0.65
CA THR A 7 21.92 4.46 -1.07
C THR A 7 21.89 3.22 -1.96
N CYS A 8 22.46 3.32 -3.16
CA CYS A 8 22.64 2.17 -4.04
C CYS A 8 23.78 1.30 -3.53
N ILE A 9 23.56 -0.02 -3.41
CA ILE A 9 24.64 -0.98 -3.13
C ILE A 9 25.06 -1.61 -4.47
N PRO A 10 26.33 -1.52 -4.89
CA PRO A 10 26.82 -2.16 -6.10
C PRO A 10 26.63 -3.68 -6.03
N ASN A 11 26.13 -4.28 -7.12
CA ASN A 11 25.87 -5.71 -7.24
C ASN A 11 27.15 -6.55 -7.46
N GLY A 12 28.16 -6.37 -6.58
CA GLY A 12 29.49 -6.98 -6.77
C GLY A 12 30.43 -7.03 -5.56
N GLY A 13 29.96 -6.76 -4.33
CA GLY A 13 30.79 -6.85 -3.12
C GLY A 13 30.62 -8.19 -2.39
N ASN A 14 31.72 -8.92 -2.20
CA ASN A 14 31.85 -10.20 -1.49
C ASN A 14 30.83 -10.45 -0.35
N LYS A 15 30.12 -11.59 -0.44
CA LYS A 15 29.17 -12.12 0.57
C LYS A 15 29.84 -12.62 1.87
N SER A 16 30.86 -11.95 2.39
CA SER A 16 31.67 -12.50 3.50
C SER A 16 32.03 -11.52 4.62
N ALA A 17 31.57 -10.27 4.59
CA ALA A 17 31.57 -9.47 5.81
C ALA A 17 30.27 -9.80 6.55
N ALA A 18 30.37 -10.45 7.71
CA ALA A 18 29.27 -10.55 8.66
C ALA A 18 28.63 -9.16 8.78
N GLN A 19 27.41 -9.03 8.27
CA GLN A 19 26.62 -7.82 8.45
C GLN A 19 26.34 -7.73 9.94
N THR A 20 27.19 -7.01 10.66
CA THR A 20 26.79 -6.45 11.94
C THR A 20 25.44 -5.78 11.69
N PRO A 21 24.38 -6.15 12.44
CA PRO A 21 23.11 -5.47 12.30
C PRO A 21 23.39 -3.96 12.41
N PRO A 22 22.79 -3.12 11.55
CA PRO A 22 22.92 -1.70 11.74
C PRO A 22 22.57 -1.38 13.20
N SER A 23 23.52 -0.72 13.86
CA SER A 23 23.43 -0.11 15.20
C SER A 23 22.00 0.38 15.47
N PRO A 24 21.47 0.27 16.71
CA PRO A 24 20.07 0.52 16.99
C PRO A 24 19.64 1.87 16.42
N ALA A 25 18.47 1.84 15.76
CA ALA A 25 17.77 2.93 15.09
C ALA A 25 18.45 4.29 15.28
N LEU A 26 19.05 4.80 14.18
CA LEU A 26 19.61 6.15 14.13
C LEU A 26 18.67 7.11 14.84
N LEU A 27 19.18 7.66 15.94
CA LEU A 27 18.52 8.65 16.78
C LEU A 27 17.89 9.70 15.88
N HIS A 28 16.57 9.84 16.02
CA HIS A 28 15.78 10.97 15.56
C HIS A 28 16.63 12.25 15.59
N VAL A 29 16.89 12.85 14.42
CA VAL A 29 17.65 14.11 14.35
C VAL A 29 16.92 15.13 15.20
N VAL A 30 17.55 15.66 16.24
CA VAL A 30 16.93 16.64 17.15
C VAL A 30 16.45 17.83 16.29
N GLY A 31 15.13 18.02 16.23
CA GLY A 31 14.48 19.03 15.38
C GLY A 31 13.84 18.49 14.08
N SER A 32 13.87 17.17 13.84
CA SER A 32 13.10 16.55 12.75
C SER A 32 11.63 16.41 13.14
N THR A 33 10.73 16.78 12.24
CA THR A 33 9.32 16.41 12.34
C THR A 33 9.16 14.92 12.00
N ILE A 34 8.04 14.28 12.36
CA ILE A 34 7.73 12.89 11.95
C ILE A 34 7.07 12.91 10.57
N GLY A 35 7.66 12.19 9.62
CA GLY A 35 7.26 12.24 8.22
C GLY A 35 6.05 11.37 7.96
N ASP A 36 5.16 11.86 7.11
CA ASP A 36 4.07 11.04 6.60
C ASP A 36 4.62 9.98 5.63
N GLN A 37 4.03 8.79 5.66
CA GLN A 37 4.24 7.77 4.64
C GLN A 37 3.89 8.32 3.25
N VAL A 38 4.76 8.06 2.28
CA VAL A 38 4.50 8.39 0.88
C VAL A 38 3.51 7.40 0.30
N CYS A 39 2.53 7.88 -0.45
CA CYS A 39 1.58 7.01 -1.12
C CYS A 39 2.25 6.10 -2.14
N LYS A 40 2.09 4.80 -1.93
CA LYS A 40 2.50 3.75 -2.85
C LYS A 40 1.74 3.88 -4.17
N THR A 41 2.39 3.42 -5.23
CA THR A 41 1.83 3.42 -6.58
C THR A 41 0.76 2.34 -6.72
N GLY A 42 -0.21 2.57 -7.61
CA GLY A 42 -1.24 1.59 -7.94
C GLY A 42 -0.70 0.38 -8.74
N PRO A 43 -1.54 -0.34 -9.49
CA PRO A 43 -1.14 -1.60 -10.11
C PRO A 43 -0.06 -1.41 -11.19
N PRO A 44 0.81 -2.42 -11.43
CA PRO A 44 2.00 -2.25 -12.26
C PRO A 44 1.75 -2.20 -13.76
N THR A 45 0.68 -2.85 -14.24
CA THR A 45 0.48 -3.07 -15.67
C THR A 45 -0.76 -2.36 -16.19
N PRO A 46 -0.75 -1.91 -17.46
CA PRO A 46 -1.93 -1.35 -18.10
C PRO A 46 -3.11 -2.33 -18.09
N PHE A 47 -4.32 -1.79 -18.02
CA PHE A 47 -5.54 -2.58 -18.13
C PHE A 47 -5.66 -3.26 -19.49
N SER A 48 -6.26 -4.46 -19.46
CA SER A 48 -6.57 -5.23 -20.64
C SER A 48 -7.61 -4.50 -21.48
N ARG A 49 -7.41 -4.51 -22.80
CA ARG A 49 -8.38 -3.98 -23.78
C ARG A 49 -9.35 -5.05 -24.29
N THR A 50 -9.13 -6.32 -23.96
CA THR A 50 -9.89 -7.46 -24.49
C THR A 50 -10.53 -8.33 -23.41
N ARG A 51 -10.11 -8.17 -22.15
CA ARG A 51 -10.63 -8.90 -20.98
C ARG A 51 -11.20 -7.90 -19.97
N LYS A 52 -12.01 -8.39 -19.05
CA LYS A 52 -12.45 -7.60 -17.89
C LYS A 52 -11.26 -7.24 -17.01
N ASN A 53 -11.33 -6.12 -16.31
CA ASN A 53 -10.29 -5.65 -15.41
C ASN A 53 -10.79 -5.69 -13.98
N VAL A 54 -10.09 -6.45 -13.14
CA VAL A 54 -10.37 -6.56 -11.71
C VAL A 54 -9.21 -5.93 -10.96
N LEU A 55 -9.51 -4.95 -10.11
CA LEU A 55 -8.53 -4.31 -9.24
C LEU A 55 -8.80 -4.71 -7.79
N ILE A 56 -7.81 -5.31 -7.14
CA ILE A 56 -7.85 -5.66 -5.73
C ILE A 56 -6.99 -4.64 -4.98
N VAL A 57 -7.61 -3.77 -4.18
CA VAL A 57 -6.91 -2.79 -3.34
C VAL A 57 -6.83 -3.30 -1.91
N GLY A 58 -5.63 -3.45 -1.35
CA GLY A 58 -5.57 -3.87 0.05
C GLY A 58 -4.20 -4.14 0.61
N ASP A 59 -4.18 -4.75 1.79
CA ASP A 59 -2.97 -4.99 2.57
C ASP A 59 -2.21 -6.26 2.15
N SER A 60 -1.22 -6.64 2.96
CA SER A 60 -0.41 -7.85 2.72
C SER A 60 -1.21 -9.15 2.57
N VAL A 61 -2.41 -9.24 3.14
CA VAL A 61 -3.30 -10.40 2.99
C VAL A 61 -3.79 -10.51 1.55
N SER A 62 -4.21 -9.39 0.94
CA SER A 62 -4.60 -9.39 -0.47
C SER A 62 -3.45 -9.59 -1.42
N ILE A 63 -2.24 -9.16 -1.09
CA ILE A 63 -1.04 -9.53 -1.86
C ILE A 63 -0.92 -11.06 -1.91
N GLY A 64 -1.14 -11.74 -0.77
CA GLY A 64 -1.04 -13.19 -0.66
C GLY A 64 -2.05 -13.96 -1.51
N TYR A 65 -3.32 -13.55 -1.53
CA TYR A 65 -4.34 -14.30 -2.29
C TYR A 65 -4.50 -13.83 -3.75
N THR A 66 -4.05 -12.63 -4.12
CA THR A 66 -4.24 -12.10 -5.49
C THR A 66 -3.71 -13.01 -6.60
N PRO A 67 -2.51 -13.63 -6.48
CA PRO A 67 -2.02 -14.55 -7.51
C PRO A 67 -2.95 -15.74 -7.78
N PHE A 68 -3.64 -16.24 -6.76
CA PHE A 68 -4.59 -17.33 -6.90
C PHE A 68 -5.89 -16.87 -7.59
N VAL A 69 -6.38 -15.68 -7.24
CA VAL A 69 -7.53 -15.07 -7.94
C VAL A 69 -7.19 -14.80 -9.40
N ALA A 70 -5.99 -14.30 -9.69
CA ALA A 70 -5.53 -14.06 -11.06
C ALA A 70 -5.45 -15.36 -11.88
N ALA A 71 -4.95 -16.44 -11.28
CA ALA A 71 -4.89 -17.75 -11.93
C ALA A 71 -6.29 -18.31 -12.25
N GLU A 72 -7.22 -18.22 -11.30
CA GLU A 72 -8.59 -18.71 -11.48
C GLU A 72 -9.37 -17.88 -12.53
N MET A 73 -9.06 -16.59 -12.65
CA MET A 73 -9.76 -15.67 -13.54
C MET A 73 -9.07 -15.45 -14.89
N ASP A 74 -7.93 -16.08 -15.19
CA ASP A 74 -7.09 -15.73 -16.34
C ASP A 74 -7.84 -15.82 -17.69
N ALA A 75 -8.77 -16.75 -17.81
CA ALA A 75 -9.59 -16.90 -19.02
C ALA A 75 -10.55 -15.71 -19.28
N VAL A 76 -10.91 -14.94 -18.26
CA VAL A 76 -12.01 -13.94 -18.34
C VAL A 76 -11.62 -12.54 -17.90
N ALA A 77 -10.61 -12.39 -17.04
CA ALA A 77 -10.21 -11.10 -16.49
C ALA A 77 -8.69 -10.97 -16.30
N LEU A 78 -8.21 -9.74 -16.44
CA LEU A 78 -6.93 -9.32 -15.88
C LEU A 78 -7.15 -8.89 -14.44
N VAL A 79 -6.59 -9.63 -13.50
CA VAL A 79 -6.63 -9.31 -12.06
C VAL A 79 -5.31 -8.66 -11.66
N GLN A 80 -5.36 -7.52 -10.99
CA GLN A 80 -4.18 -6.83 -10.47
C GLN A 80 -4.36 -6.46 -9.00
N HIS A 81 -3.26 -6.49 -8.26
CA HIS A 81 -3.20 -5.96 -6.89
C HIS A 81 -2.77 -4.48 -6.91
N SER A 82 -3.32 -3.71 -5.97
CA SER A 82 -2.87 -2.38 -5.63
C SER A 82 -2.76 -2.23 -4.10
N PRO A 83 -1.71 -1.58 -3.57
CA PRO A 83 -0.59 -1.00 -4.32
C PRO A 83 0.31 -2.06 -4.95
N TRP A 84 1.11 -1.64 -5.93
CA TRP A 84 2.20 -2.46 -6.45
C TRP A 84 3.38 -2.43 -5.47
N GLY A 85 3.39 -3.40 -4.56
CA GLY A 85 4.42 -3.58 -3.54
C GLY A 85 4.37 -4.99 -2.98
N GLY A 86 5.44 -5.40 -2.30
CA GLY A 86 5.53 -6.68 -1.57
C GLY A 86 5.49 -6.53 -0.05
N ASP A 87 5.16 -5.33 0.44
CA ASP A 87 5.12 -4.96 1.86
C ASP A 87 3.68 -4.93 2.41
N GLY A 88 3.39 -4.10 3.43
CA GLY A 88 2.08 -4.01 4.09
C GLY A 88 0.91 -3.54 3.21
N GLY A 89 1.13 -3.28 1.92
CA GLY A 89 0.07 -2.98 0.97
C GLY A 89 -0.59 -1.63 1.27
N ALA A 90 -1.93 -1.63 1.36
CA ALA A 90 -2.75 -0.46 1.65
C ALA A 90 -2.78 -0.06 3.14
N GLU A 91 -2.07 -0.79 4.02
CA GLU A 91 -1.80 -0.45 5.43
C GLU A 91 -3.07 -0.15 6.26
N GLU A 92 -3.00 0.82 7.18
CA GLU A 92 -4.11 1.29 8.00
C GLU A 92 -5.06 2.23 7.25
N THR A 93 -6.27 2.40 7.78
CA THR A 93 -7.31 3.24 7.13
C THR A 93 -6.97 4.72 7.02
N LEU A 94 -6.14 5.29 7.92
CA LEU A 94 -5.71 6.69 7.79
C LEU A 94 -4.81 6.89 6.56
N TYR A 95 -3.87 5.97 6.33
CA TYR A 95 -3.09 5.92 5.10
C TYR A 95 -4.01 5.68 3.89
N GLY A 96 -4.99 4.78 4.04
CA GLY A 96 -6.02 4.53 3.03
C GLY A 96 -6.68 5.82 2.53
N ILE A 97 -7.22 6.67 3.40
CA ILE A 97 -7.82 7.95 2.99
C ILE A 97 -6.82 8.83 2.24
N ARG A 98 -5.59 8.95 2.77
CA ARG A 98 -4.56 9.83 2.21
C ARG A 98 -4.14 9.40 0.82
N CYS A 99 -4.19 8.10 0.55
CA CYS A 99 -3.57 7.51 -0.63
C CYS A 99 -4.55 6.85 -1.59
N ILE A 100 -5.85 6.76 -1.28
CA ILE A 100 -6.81 6.03 -2.11
C ILE A 100 -6.83 6.50 -3.56
N ASP A 101 -6.68 7.81 -3.83
CA ASP A 101 -6.60 8.33 -5.20
C ASP A 101 -5.38 7.77 -5.96
N ASN A 102 -4.22 7.64 -5.29
CA ASN A 102 -3.02 7.04 -5.88
C ASN A 102 -3.16 5.52 -6.04
N LEU A 103 -3.81 4.84 -5.09
CA LEU A 103 -4.00 3.39 -5.11
C LEU A 103 -4.91 2.95 -6.27
N ILE A 104 -5.74 3.83 -6.81
CA ILE A 104 -6.62 3.54 -7.96
C ILE A 104 -6.13 4.18 -9.26
N ARG A 105 -4.86 4.60 -9.33
CA ARG A 105 -4.23 5.15 -10.53
C ARG A 105 -3.14 4.25 -11.08
N ALA A 106 -2.91 4.34 -12.38
CA ALA A 106 -1.71 3.77 -12.98
C ALA A 106 -0.45 4.48 -12.42
N PRO A 107 0.75 3.88 -12.57
CA PRO A 107 1.98 4.47 -12.06
C PRO A 107 2.33 5.86 -12.64
N ASP A 108 1.74 6.22 -13.79
CA ASP A 108 1.87 7.54 -14.41
C ASP A 108 0.82 8.57 -13.92
N GLY A 109 -0.04 8.19 -12.97
CA GLY A 109 -1.10 9.04 -12.42
C GLY A 109 -2.42 8.97 -13.18
N THR A 110 -2.52 8.19 -14.26
CA THR A 110 -3.76 8.04 -15.03
C THR A 110 -4.85 7.38 -14.16
N PRO A 111 -6.06 7.94 -14.06
CA PRO A 111 -7.19 7.29 -13.40
C PRO A 111 -7.48 5.91 -14.01
N LEU A 112 -7.68 4.90 -13.16
CA LEU A 112 -8.11 3.57 -13.60
C LEU A 112 -9.61 3.39 -13.42
N SER A 113 -10.22 2.68 -14.37
CA SER A 113 -11.64 2.32 -14.36
C SER A 113 -11.79 0.80 -14.48
N PRO A 114 -11.62 0.05 -13.38
CA PRO A 114 -11.79 -1.40 -13.40
C PRO A 114 -13.27 -1.76 -13.51
N ASP A 115 -13.58 -2.88 -14.16
CA ASP A 115 -14.95 -3.42 -14.19
C ASP A 115 -15.39 -3.87 -12.78
N VAL A 116 -14.45 -4.34 -11.97
CA VAL A 116 -14.67 -4.74 -10.58
C VAL A 116 -13.54 -4.18 -9.71
N LEU A 117 -13.89 -3.45 -8.66
CA LEU A 117 -12.98 -3.07 -7.59
C LEU A 117 -13.35 -3.84 -6.32
N MET A 118 -12.41 -4.62 -5.82
CA MET A 118 -12.51 -5.28 -4.52
C MET A 118 -11.51 -4.62 -3.58
N PHE A 119 -11.87 -4.42 -2.32
CA PHE A 119 -10.95 -3.83 -1.35
C PHE A 119 -10.95 -4.52 0.01
N ASN A 120 -9.84 -4.39 0.74
CA ASN A 120 -9.78 -4.70 2.17
C ASN A 120 -8.91 -3.69 2.94
N TRP A 121 -9.31 -3.43 4.18
CA TRP A 121 -8.54 -2.79 5.24
C TRP A 121 -8.94 -3.43 6.56
N GLY A 122 -8.05 -3.40 7.56
CA GLY A 122 -8.44 -3.67 8.95
C GLY A 122 -7.39 -4.39 9.78
N LEU A 123 -6.55 -5.24 9.19
CA LEU A 123 -5.50 -5.93 9.94
C LEU A 123 -4.54 -4.91 10.59
N HIS A 124 -4.15 -3.90 9.83
CA HIS A 124 -3.24 -2.82 10.27
C HIS A 124 -3.86 -1.85 11.30
N ASN A 125 -5.16 -1.98 11.59
CA ASN A 125 -5.84 -1.27 12.68
C ASN A 125 -6.14 -2.19 13.90
N SER A 126 -5.91 -3.50 13.80
CA SER A 126 -6.33 -4.49 14.81
C SER A 126 -5.19 -5.19 15.57
N LEU A 127 -3.95 -5.08 15.10
CA LEU A 127 -2.80 -5.65 15.80
C LEU A 127 -2.61 -4.96 17.16
N SER A 128 -2.75 -5.76 18.21
CA SER A 128 -2.90 -5.38 19.60
C SER A 128 -1.83 -4.41 20.11
N GLY A 129 -2.29 -3.24 20.57
CA GLY A 129 -1.53 -2.40 21.49
C GLY A 129 -1.42 -0.95 21.05
N ASN A 130 -2.54 -0.23 20.98
CA ASN A 130 -2.61 1.20 21.28
C ASN A 130 -1.46 2.06 20.74
N CYS A 131 -1.00 1.83 19.50
CA CYS A 131 0.25 2.38 18.98
C CYS A 131 1.36 2.62 20.03
N THR A 132 1.64 1.67 20.93
CA THR A 132 2.76 1.85 21.86
C THR A 132 4.03 1.85 21.01
N PRO A 133 4.85 2.92 21.05
CA PRO A 133 6.00 3.07 20.17
C PRO A 133 6.88 1.82 20.09
N PRO A 134 7.40 1.50 18.90
CA PRO A 134 7.36 2.33 17.69
C PRO A 134 6.15 2.00 16.79
N CYS A 135 5.13 2.86 16.82
CA CYS A 135 4.19 2.92 15.71
C CYS A 135 4.85 3.64 14.55
N ILE A 136 4.78 3.02 13.38
CA ILE A 136 5.24 3.63 12.14
C ILE A 136 4.00 4.30 11.55
N PRO A 137 3.89 5.64 11.58
CA PRO A 137 2.71 6.34 11.07
C PRO A 137 2.42 5.91 9.64
N GLY A 138 1.16 5.65 9.32
CA GLY A 138 0.75 5.18 8.00
C GLY A 138 1.01 3.70 7.71
N GLN A 139 1.59 2.94 8.66
CA GLN A 139 1.71 1.48 8.57
C GLN A 139 0.76 0.78 9.56
N SER A 140 0.53 1.36 10.74
CA SER A 140 -0.38 0.78 11.74
C SER A 140 -1.12 1.89 12.47
N GLY A 141 -2.41 1.67 12.70
CA GLY A 141 -3.31 2.64 13.31
C GLY A 141 -4.05 2.08 14.52
N PRO A 142 -4.62 2.94 15.37
CA PRO A 142 -5.46 2.49 16.47
C PRO A 142 -6.80 1.92 15.96
N PRO A 143 -7.41 0.94 16.66
CA PRO A 143 -8.72 0.41 16.30
C PRO A 143 -9.82 1.47 16.23
N ALA A 144 -9.73 2.52 17.06
CA ALA A 144 -10.71 3.60 17.09
C ALA A 144 -10.77 4.42 15.80
N GLU A 145 -9.68 4.44 15.01
CA GLU A 145 -9.62 5.17 13.74
C GLU A 145 -10.09 4.32 12.55
N TYR A 146 -10.28 3.01 12.73
CA TYR A 146 -10.67 2.10 11.65
C TYR A 146 -11.97 2.55 10.95
N LEU A 147 -13.08 2.56 11.69
CA LEU A 147 -14.40 2.79 11.12
C LEU A 147 -14.58 4.20 10.53
N PRO A 148 -14.26 5.30 11.25
CA PRO A 148 -14.45 6.65 10.72
C PRO A 148 -13.64 6.92 9.45
N ASN A 149 -12.50 6.24 9.30
CA ASN A 149 -11.67 6.39 8.13
C ASN A 149 -12.09 5.47 6.99
N LEU A 150 -12.55 4.26 7.29
CA LEU A 150 -13.11 3.35 6.30
C LEU A 150 -14.34 3.95 5.61
N GLU A 151 -15.22 4.61 6.36
CA GLU A 151 -16.40 5.31 5.81
C GLU A 151 -16.00 6.34 4.75
N LYS A 152 -14.94 7.12 5.01
CA LYS A 152 -14.40 8.11 4.06
C LYS A 152 -13.77 7.46 2.82
N ILE A 153 -13.12 6.30 2.98
CA ILE A 153 -12.59 5.54 1.84
C ILE A 153 -13.76 5.09 0.95
N VAL A 154 -14.83 4.55 1.54
CA VAL A 154 -16.01 4.11 0.79
C VAL A 154 -16.69 5.29 0.10
N GLU A 155 -16.86 6.41 0.79
CA GLU A 155 -17.41 7.64 0.22
C GLU A 155 -16.60 8.11 -0.99
N PHE A 156 -15.26 8.14 -0.86
CA PHE A 156 -14.37 8.48 -1.97
C PHE A 156 -14.56 7.54 -3.16
N LEU A 157 -14.56 6.23 -2.93
CA LEU A 157 -14.71 5.22 -3.99
C LEU A 157 -16.06 5.33 -4.71
N GLN A 158 -17.15 5.60 -3.98
CA GLN A 158 -18.49 5.80 -4.55
C GLN A 158 -18.59 7.11 -5.35
N ALA A 159 -17.87 8.15 -4.92
CA ALA A 159 -17.85 9.44 -5.60
C ALA A 159 -16.96 9.45 -6.86
N ALA A 160 -15.93 8.60 -6.90
CA ALA A 160 -14.92 8.56 -7.96
C ALA A 160 -15.53 8.35 -9.36
N PRO A 161 -15.44 9.32 -10.28
CA PRO A 161 -16.03 9.21 -11.61
C PRO A 161 -15.47 8.04 -12.43
N ALA A 162 -14.22 7.67 -12.19
CA ALA A 162 -13.58 6.55 -12.88
C ALA A 162 -14.13 5.17 -12.44
N LEU A 163 -14.89 5.10 -11.36
CA LEU A 163 -15.43 3.84 -10.81
C LEU A 163 -16.95 3.69 -11.02
N LYS A 164 -17.56 4.55 -11.85
CA LYS A 164 -19.00 4.54 -12.16
C LYS A 164 -19.31 3.90 -13.50
#